data_AF-Q91299-F1
#
_entry.id   AF-Q91299-F1
#
_cell.length_a   1.000
_cell.length_b   1.000
_cell.length_c   1.000
_cell.angle_alpha   90.00
_cell.angle_beta   90.00
_cell.angle_gamma   90.00
#
_symmetry.space_group_name_H-M   'P 1'
#
loop_
_entity.id
_entity.type
_entity.pdbx_description
1 polymer ?
#
loop_
_entity_poly.entity_id
_entity_poly.type
_entity_poly.pdbx_seq_one_letter_code
_entity_poly.pdbx_strand_id
1 'polypeptide(L)'
;LEAFGNAKTVYNNNSRRFGKFIQLNICQKGHIQGGRIVDYLLEKNRVVRQNPKERNYHIFYALLEGAGKEEREAFYLLQTEKYHYLNQSGCITDETISDEETFQEVKTAMKVMKFTSENVREVLRLLAGILHLGNIEFITAGGAQICKKTALGRTAELLGLDPEQLTEALTHRSMILRGEEISTPLSVEQALDSRDSVAMALYSQCFAWVIKKINSRIKGKDDFKSIGVLDIFGFENFEVLRFEQFSINYANEKLQQ
;
A
#
# COMPACT_ATOMS: atom_id res chain seq x y z
N LEU A 1 -9.23 -7.13 -1.12
CA LEU A 1 -8.20 -7.14 -0.05
C LEU A 1 -6.93 -7.80 -0.53
N GLU A 2 -7.00 -8.96 -1.20
CA GLU A 2 -5.82 -9.64 -1.75
C GLU A 2 -4.98 -8.73 -2.65
N ALA A 3 -5.58 -8.03 -3.62
CA ALA A 3 -4.81 -7.10 -4.47
C ALA A 3 -4.00 -6.05 -3.67
N PHE A 4 -4.51 -5.58 -2.52
CA PHE A 4 -3.86 -4.56 -1.68
C PHE A 4 -3.03 -5.13 -0.52
N GLY A 5 -3.11 -6.44 -0.27
CA GLY A 5 -2.59 -7.06 0.94
C GLY A 5 -1.74 -8.29 0.68
N ASN A 6 -1.74 -8.79 -0.55
CA ASN A 6 -0.94 -9.93 -0.97
C ASN A 6 0.14 -9.49 -1.97
N ALA A 7 1.21 -10.26 -1.98
CA ALA A 7 2.33 -10.06 -2.89
C ALA A 7 3.04 -11.39 -3.18
N LYS A 8 3.79 -11.43 -4.28
CA LYS A 8 4.69 -12.54 -4.58
C LYS A 8 5.89 -12.53 -3.63
N THR A 9 6.14 -13.68 -3.02
CA THR A 9 7.35 -14.01 -2.26
C THR A 9 8.05 -15.21 -2.91
N VAL A 10 9.23 -15.59 -2.42
CA VAL A 10 9.94 -16.77 -2.93
C VAL A 10 9.20 -18.10 -2.70
N TYR A 11 8.27 -18.16 -1.75
CA TYR A 11 7.54 -19.39 -1.40
C TYR A 11 6.10 -19.43 -1.89
N ASN A 12 5.49 -18.27 -2.14
CA ASN A 12 4.09 -18.16 -2.55
C ASN A 12 3.89 -16.91 -3.41
N ASN A 13 3.35 -17.10 -4.62
CA ASN A 13 3.08 -16.03 -5.57
C ASN A 13 1.91 -15.12 -5.15
N ASN A 14 1.04 -15.58 -4.25
CA ASN A 14 -0.07 -14.82 -3.66
C ASN A 14 0.02 -14.84 -2.12
N SER A 15 1.21 -14.54 -1.57
CA SER A 15 1.45 -14.55 -0.12
C SER A 15 0.71 -13.41 0.57
N ARG A 16 -0.03 -13.71 1.65
CA ARG A 16 -0.69 -12.70 2.48
C ARG A 16 0.36 -11.93 3.27
N ARG A 17 0.34 -10.60 3.17
CA ARG A 17 1.24 -9.69 3.89
C ARG A 17 0.49 -8.86 4.95
N PHE A 18 -0.63 -9.40 5.41
CA PHE A 18 -1.42 -8.93 6.54
C PHE A 18 -2.21 -10.13 7.10
N GLY A 19 -2.47 -10.13 8.41
CA GLY A 19 -3.39 -11.05 9.05
C GLY A 19 -4.82 -10.53 8.99
N LYS A 20 -5.80 -11.42 9.01
CA LYS A 20 -7.21 -11.07 8.86
C LYS A 20 -8.09 -11.96 9.74
N PHE A 21 -8.92 -11.35 10.55
CA PHE A 21 -10.02 -12.01 11.23
C PHE A 21 -11.35 -11.59 10.61
N ILE A 22 -12.13 -12.56 10.14
CA ILE A 22 -13.46 -12.35 9.58
C ILE A 22 -14.49 -12.86 10.57
N GLN A 23 -15.35 -11.98 11.06
CA GLN A 23 -16.51 -12.32 11.86
C GLN A 23 -17.76 -12.29 10.99
N LEU A 24 -18.52 -13.38 10.99
CA LEU A 24 -19.85 -13.48 10.36
C LEU A 24 -20.91 -13.51 11.45
N ASN A 25 -21.84 -12.57 11.42
CA ASN A 25 -22.94 -12.50 12.38
C ASN A 25 -24.14 -13.28 11.84
N ILE A 26 -24.68 -14.20 12.64
CA ILE A 26 -25.72 -15.15 12.26
C ILE A 26 -26.90 -14.98 13.21
N CYS A 27 -28.11 -14.83 12.65
CA CYS A 27 -29.32 -14.74 13.45
C CYS A 27 -29.77 -16.09 13.98
N GLN A 28 -30.75 -16.11 14.89
CA GLN A 28 -31.32 -17.34 15.43
C GLN A 28 -31.90 -18.30 14.36
N LYS A 29 -32.30 -17.78 13.20
CA LYS A 29 -32.79 -18.57 12.05
C LYS A 29 -31.68 -19.15 11.17
N GLY A 30 -30.41 -18.88 11.47
CA GLY A 30 -29.26 -19.39 10.70
C GLY A 30 -28.87 -18.54 9.48
N HIS A 31 -29.47 -17.37 9.27
CA HIS A 31 -29.10 -16.47 8.17
C HIS A 31 -27.96 -15.52 8.56
N ILE A 32 -27.08 -15.23 7.60
CA ILE A 32 -26.05 -14.19 7.76
C ILE A 32 -26.72 -12.82 7.78
N GLN A 33 -26.50 -12.06 8.85
CA GLN A 33 -27.01 -10.70 9.00
C GLN A 33 -26.00 -9.63 8.61
N GLY A 34 -24.72 -9.97 8.67
CA GLY A 34 -23.61 -9.09 8.34
C GLY A 34 -22.29 -9.68 8.81
N GLY A 35 -21.27 -8.84 8.87
CA GLY A 35 -19.97 -9.25 9.38
C GLY A 35 -19.05 -8.09 9.68
N ARG A 36 -17.83 -8.44 10.08
CA ARG A 36 -16.75 -7.51 10.35
C ARG A 36 -15.43 -8.16 9.96
N ILE A 37 -14.56 -7.38 9.35
CA ILE A 37 -13.18 -7.75 9.06
C ILE A 37 -12.28 -6.90 9.95
N VAL A 38 -11.32 -7.55 10.61
CA VAL A 38 -10.24 -6.90 11.35
C VAL A 38 -8.94 -7.34 10.71
N ASP A 39 -8.15 -6.39 10.25
CA ASP A 39 -6.80 -6.62 9.76
C ASP A 39 -5.76 -6.49 10.87
N TYR A 40 -4.65 -7.18 10.69
CA TYR A 40 -3.49 -7.17 11.58
C TYR A 40 -2.22 -7.00 10.76
N LEU A 41 -1.40 -6.03 11.15
CA LEU A 41 0.00 -5.91 10.73
C LEU A 41 0.22 -6.01 9.20
N LEU A 42 -0.30 -5.05 8.44
CA LEU A 42 0.10 -4.89 7.05
C LEU A 42 1.62 -4.63 6.96
N GLU A 43 2.33 -5.40 6.13
CA GLU A 43 3.77 -5.27 5.85
C GLU A 43 4.09 -4.01 5.03
N LYS A 44 3.84 -2.82 5.60
CA LYS A 44 3.98 -1.53 4.90
C LYS A 44 5.35 -1.29 4.26
N ASN A 45 6.43 -1.85 4.82
CA ASN A 45 7.79 -1.73 4.26
C ASN A 45 7.88 -2.31 2.83
N ARG A 46 7.02 -3.28 2.48
CA ARG A 46 6.96 -3.84 1.12
C ARG A 46 6.67 -2.80 0.05
N VAL A 47 5.97 -1.71 0.40
CA VAL A 47 5.65 -0.63 -0.53
C VAL A 47 6.91 0.01 -1.10
N VAL A 48 7.99 0.12 -0.31
CA VAL A 48 9.18 0.90 -0.66
C VAL A 48 10.41 0.06 -0.98
N ARG A 49 10.42 -1.21 -0.53
CA ARG A 49 11.51 -2.16 -0.76
C ARG A 49 10.99 -3.60 -0.78
N GLN A 50 11.57 -4.45 -1.62
CA GLN A 50 11.28 -5.89 -1.65
C GLN A 50 12.58 -6.70 -1.68
N ASN A 51 12.52 -7.95 -1.20
CA ASN A 51 13.65 -8.87 -1.37
C ASN A 51 13.81 -9.25 -2.85
N PRO A 52 15.01 -9.70 -3.28
CA PRO A 52 15.22 -10.19 -4.63
C PRO A 52 14.19 -11.27 -5.00
N LYS A 53 13.71 -11.24 -6.25
CA LYS A 53 12.69 -12.15 -6.80
C LYS A 53 11.27 -12.01 -6.22
N GLU A 54 11.03 -11.08 -5.31
CA GLU A 54 9.68 -10.76 -4.81
C GLU A 54 9.03 -9.64 -5.61
N ARG A 55 7.71 -9.47 -5.44
CA ARG A 55 6.99 -8.28 -5.95
C ARG A 55 6.53 -7.38 -4.82
N ASN A 56 6.21 -6.14 -5.20
CA ASN A 56 5.36 -5.26 -4.40
C ASN A 56 3.91 -5.81 -4.39
N TYR A 57 2.97 -5.10 -3.78
CA TYR A 57 1.56 -5.50 -3.76
C TYR A 57 0.95 -5.58 -5.17
N HIS A 58 0.12 -6.59 -5.42
CA HIS A 58 -0.46 -6.86 -6.74
C HIS A 58 -1.18 -5.65 -7.35
N ILE A 59 -1.82 -4.82 -6.52
CA ILE A 59 -2.59 -3.66 -6.99
C ILE A 59 -1.77 -2.66 -7.81
N PHE A 60 -0.46 -2.54 -7.56
CA PHE A 60 0.38 -1.65 -8.36
C PHE A 60 0.54 -2.16 -9.79
N TYR A 61 0.84 -3.45 -9.94
CA TYR A 61 0.96 -4.09 -11.26
C TYR A 61 -0.39 -4.13 -11.98
N ALA A 62 -1.46 -4.49 -11.26
CA ALA A 62 -2.82 -4.48 -11.79
C ALA A 62 -3.23 -3.09 -12.29
N LEU A 63 -2.88 -2.01 -11.58
CA LEU A 63 -3.12 -0.65 -12.05
C LEU A 63 -2.37 -0.34 -13.36
N LEU A 64 -1.08 -0.69 -13.46
CA LEU A 64 -0.28 -0.34 -14.63
C LEU A 64 -0.69 -1.10 -15.90
N GLU A 65 -1.10 -2.36 -15.75
CA GLU A 65 -1.54 -3.22 -16.84
C GLU A 65 -3.01 -2.99 -17.20
N GLY A 66 -3.90 -2.82 -16.21
CA GLY A 66 -5.34 -2.75 -16.44
C GLY A 66 -5.93 -1.35 -16.65
N ALA A 67 -5.18 -0.29 -16.37
CA ALA A 67 -5.67 1.09 -16.54
C ALA A 67 -5.96 1.42 -18.01
N GLY A 68 -7.08 2.10 -18.25
CA GLY A 68 -7.44 2.58 -19.59
C GLY A 68 -6.55 3.74 -20.06
N LYS A 69 -6.60 4.08 -21.34
CA LYS A 69 -5.79 5.17 -21.92
C LYS A 69 -5.97 6.50 -21.17
N GLU A 70 -7.21 6.89 -20.88
CA GLU A 70 -7.52 8.12 -20.16
C GLU A 70 -6.94 8.13 -18.73
N GLU A 71 -7.04 7.01 -18.00
CA GLU A 71 -6.47 6.87 -16.65
C GLU A 71 -4.94 6.93 -16.68
N ARG A 72 -4.32 6.27 -17.67
CA ARG A 72 -2.87 6.29 -17.85
C ARG A 72 -2.34 7.68 -18.14
N GLU A 73 -3.02 8.43 -19.02
CA GLU A 73 -2.66 9.81 -19.32
C GLU A 73 -2.89 10.72 -18.10
N ALA A 74 -4.05 10.62 -17.44
CA ALA A 74 -4.41 11.44 -16.29
C ALA A 74 -3.51 11.20 -15.06
N PHE A 75 -2.96 9.99 -14.89
CA PHE A 75 -2.10 9.64 -13.76
C PHE A 75 -0.61 9.54 -14.13
N TYR A 76 -0.25 9.94 -15.34
CA TYR A 76 1.11 9.86 -15.87
C TYR A 76 1.73 8.45 -15.72
N LEU A 77 0.93 7.41 -15.93
CA LEU A 77 1.37 6.03 -15.73
C LEU A 77 2.40 5.63 -16.77
N LEU A 78 3.51 5.06 -16.30
CA LEU A 78 4.59 4.53 -17.10
C LEU A 78 4.59 2.99 -17.04
N GLN A 79 5.49 2.35 -17.77
CA GLN A 79 5.74 0.92 -17.63
C GLN A 79 6.35 0.61 -16.25
N THR A 80 6.12 -0.61 -15.75
CA THR A 80 6.53 -1.09 -14.41
C THR A 80 8.00 -0.82 -14.10
N GLU A 81 8.90 -1.00 -15.08
CA GLU A 81 10.35 -0.85 -14.91
C GLU A 81 10.77 0.60 -14.65
N LYS A 82 9.89 1.56 -14.91
CA LYS A 82 10.14 3.00 -14.69
C LYS A 82 9.87 3.44 -13.25
N TYR A 83 9.38 2.56 -12.39
CA TYR A 83 9.08 2.87 -11.00
C TYR A 83 10.07 2.21 -10.06
N HIS A 84 10.79 3.03 -9.28
CA HIS A 84 11.75 2.58 -8.29
C HIS A 84 11.13 1.54 -7.34
N TYR A 85 9.92 1.78 -6.84
CA TYR A 85 9.25 0.85 -5.92
C TYR A 85 8.81 -0.48 -6.54
N LEU A 86 8.93 -0.67 -7.85
CA LEU A 86 8.52 -1.89 -8.55
C LEU A 86 9.68 -2.61 -9.28
N ASN A 87 10.84 -1.96 -9.44
CA ASN A 87 11.95 -2.48 -10.26
C ASN A 87 13.18 -2.95 -9.45
N GLN A 88 13.20 -2.74 -8.13
CA GLN A 88 14.34 -3.07 -7.26
C GLN A 88 14.62 -4.57 -7.12
N SER A 89 13.59 -5.41 -7.18
CA SER A 89 13.70 -6.85 -6.88
C SER A 89 14.17 -7.70 -8.07
N GLY A 90 14.18 -7.12 -9.28
CA GLY A 90 14.39 -7.85 -10.53
C GLY A 90 13.21 -8.74 -10.96
N CYS A 91 12.07 -8.70 -10.27
CA CYS A 91 10.86 -9.46 -10.60
C CYS A 91 9.70 -8.50 -10.90
N ILE A 92 9.46 -8.25 -12.19
CA ILE A 92 8.38 -7.37 -12.66
C ILE A 92 7.14 -8.14 -13.09
N THR A 93 7.32 -9.36 -13.61
CA THR A 93 6.24 -10.21 -14.13
C THR A 93 6.04 -11.45 -13.24
N ASP A 94 4.83 -12.00 -13.31
CA ASP A 94 4.44 -13.23 -12.65
C ASP A 94 3.53 -14.03 -13.57
N GLU A 95 4.06 -15.11 -14.14
CA GLU A 95 3.31 -15.94 -15.12
C GLU A 95 2.09 -16.63 -14.51
N THR A 96 1.96 -16.65 -13.19
CA THR A 96 0.84 -17.31 -12.50
C THR A 96 -0.34 -16.37 -12.22
N ILE A 97 -0.17 -15.06 -12.42
CA ILE A 97 -1.18 -14.04 -12.12
C ILE A 97 -1.33 -13.11 -13.33
N SER A 98 -2.55 -12.98 -13.84
CA SER A 98 -2.87 -11.93 -14.81
C SER A 98 -3.17 -10.63 -14.08
N ASP A 99 -2.25 -9.67 -14.15
CA ASP A 99 -2.41 -8.35 -13.52
C ASP A 99 -3.58 -7.57 -14.15
N GLU A 100 -3.84 -7.73 -15.45
CA GLU A 100 -4.99 -7.13 -16.14
C GLU A 100 -6.32 -7.71 -15.62
N GLU A 101 -6.44 -9.04 -15.52
CA GLU A 101 -7.65 -9.68 -14.97
C GLU A 101 -7.85 -9.28 -13.50
N THR A 102 -6.78 -9.28 -12.71
CA THR A 102 -6.79 -8.82 -11.32
C THR A 102 -7.37 -7.41 -11.20
N PHE A 103 -7.02 -6.51 -12.12
CA PHE A 103 -7.57 -5.15 -12.13
C PHE A 103 -9.08 -5.12 -12.40
N GLN A 104 -9.57 -5.93 -13.34
CA GLN A 104 -11.00 -6.01 -13.64
C GLN A 104 -11.78 -6.64 -12.48
N GLU A 105 -11.23 -7.65 -11.82
CA GLU A 105 -11.81 -8.24 -10.61
C GLU A 105 -11.89 -7.22 -9.48
N VAL A 106 -10.83 -6.44 -9.26
CA VAL A 106 -10.82 -5.37 -8.25
C VAL A 106 -11.88 -4.32 -8.54
N LYS A 107 -11.98 -3.82 -9.78
CA LYS A 107 -13.02 -2.85 -10.18
C LYS A 107 -14.43 -3.41 -9.97
N THR A 108 -14.65 -4.66 -10.34
CA THR A 108 -15.93 -5.35 -10.15
C THR A 108 -16.27 -5.50 -8.67
N ALA A 109 -15.31 -5.96 -7.86
CA ALA A 109 -15.47 -6.11 -6.42
C ALA A 109 -15.75 -4.75 -5.75
N MET A 110 -15.04 -3.69 -6.11
CA MET A 110 -15.29 -2.34 -5.60
C MET A 110 -16.71 -1.84 -5.93
N LYS A 111 -17.22 -2.13 -7.14
CA LYS A 111 -18.60 -1.81 -7.52
C LYS A 111 -19.62 -2.56 -6.66
N VAL A 112 -19.43 -3.86 -6.42
CA VAL A 112 -20.29 -4.66 -5.53
C VAL A 112 -20.25 -4.10 -4.10
N MET A 113 -19.07 -3.69 -3.65
CA MET A 113 -18.83 -3.08 -2.35
C MET A 113 -19.30 -1.62 -2.26
N LYS A 114 -19.98 -1.10 -3.29
CA LYS A 114 -20.57 0.25 -3.35
C LYS A 114 -19.53 1.37 -3.20
N PHE A 115 -18.32 1.16 -3.71
CA PHE A 115 -17.42 2.27 -3.99
C PHE A 115 -18.00 3.06 -5.18
N THR A 116 -18.05 4.38 -5.05
CA THR A 116 -18.42 5.27 -6.16
C THR A 116 -17.28 5.30 -7.18
N SER A 117 -17.57 5.69 -8.42
CA SER A 117 -16.54 5.85 -9.45
C SER A 117 -15.45 6.84 -9.01
N GLU A 118 -15.84 7.89 -8.28
CA GLU A 118 -14.91 8.84 -7.66
C GLU A 118 -14.03 8.18 -6.59
N ASN A 119 -14.61 7.40 -5.67
CA ASN A 119 -13.83 6.65 -4.67
C ASN A 119 -12.78 5.74 -5.33
N VAL A 120 -13.15 5.04 -6.41
CA VAL A 120 -12.20 4.19 -7.14
C VAL A 120 -11.12 5.04 -7.78
N ARG A 121 -11.48 6.09 -8.51
CA ARG A 121 -10.54 7.04 -9.14
C ARG A 121 -9.54 7.60 -8.13
N GLU A 122 -10.00 8.02 -6.95
CA GLU A 122 -9.14 8.57 -5.89
C GLU A 122 -8.16 7.54 -5.31
N VAL A 123 -8.59 6.28 -5.16
CA VAL A 123 -7.67 5.20 -4.76
C VAL A 123 -6.60 4.98 -5.83
N LEU A 124 -6.98 4.93 -7.11
CA LEU A 124 -6.02 4.75 -8.20
C LEU A 124 -5.07 5.95 -8.33
N ARG A 125 -5.59 7.17 -8.17
CA ARG A 125 -4.82 8.42 -8.15
C ARG A 125 -3.78 8.42 -7.02
N LEU A 126 -4.17 8.00 -5.82
CA LEU A 126 -3.26 7.87 -4.68
C LEU A 126 -2.16 6.83 -4.93
N LEU A 127 -2.51 5.67 -5.48
CA LEU A 127 -1.53 4.62 -5.82
C LEU A 127 -0.52 5.12 -6.87
N ALA A 128 -0.98 5.83 -7.90
CA ALA A 128 -0.10 6.47 -8.88
C ALA A 128 0.81 7.53 -8.23
N GLY A 129 0.27 8.33 -7.30
CA GLY A 129 1.03 9.30 -6.52
C GLY A 129 2.16 8.65 -5.71
N ILE A 130 1.91 7.49 -5.08
CA ILE A 130 2.93 6.69 -4.37
C ILE A 130 4.03 6.22 -5.34
N LEU A 131 3.67 5.77 -6.54
CA LEU A 131 4.63 5.32 -7.54
C LEU A 131 5.55 6.46 -8.00
N HIS A 132 5.00 7.63 -8.31
CA HIS A 132 5.81 8.80 -8.66
C HIS A 132 6.64 9.32 -7.49
N LEU A 133 6.13 9.22 -6.25
CA LEU A 133 6.87 9.62 -5.04
C LEU A 133 8.17 8.81 -4.93
N GLY A 134 8.13 7.50 -5.19
CA GLY A 134 9.32 6.64 -5.17
C GLY A 134 10.39 7.00 -6.21
N ASN A 135 10.02 7.73 -7.27
CA ASN A 135 10.94 8.20 -8.30
C ASN A 135 11.59 9.56 -7.98
N ILE A 136 11.30 10.16 -6.83
CA ILE A 136 12.01 11.36 -6.39
C ILE A 136 13.43 10.97 -5.98
N GLU A 137 14.41 11.59 -6.64
CA GLU A 137 15.84 11.41 -6.43
C GLU A 137 16.43 12.65 -5.73
N PHE A 138 17.32 12.41 -4.76
CA PHE A 138 17.99 13.46 -4.01
C PHE A 138 19.49 13.48 -4.29
N ILE A 139 20.08 14.68 -4.28
CA ILE A 139 21.52 14.93 -4.37
C ILE A 139 21.98 15.79 -3.19
N THR A 140 23.27 15.73 -2.86
CA THR A 140 23.85 16.55 -1.80
C THR A 140 24.31 17.90 -2.36
N ALA A 141 23.66 18.99 -1.94
CA ALA A 141 24.04 20.36 -2.26
C ALA A 141 23.65 21.29 -1.08
N GLY A 142 24.51 21.38 -0.06
CA GLY A 142 24.19 22.11 1.17
C GLY A 142 23.07 21.45 2.00
N GLY A 143 22.89 20.13 1.85
CA GLY A 143 21.71 19.38 2.31
C GLY A 143 21.15 18.54 1.17
N ALA A 144 20.11 17.76 1.43
CA ALA A 144 19.37 17.05 0.40
C ALA A 144 18.63 18.03 -0.51
N GLN A 145 18.80 17.89 -1.81
CA GLN A 145 18.04 18.63 -2.82
C GLN A 145 17.47 17.68 -3.86
N ILE A 146 16.30 18.00 -4.40
CA ILE A 146 15.65 17.18 -5.43
C ILE A 146 16.33 17.41 -6.78
N CYS A 147 16.81 16.34 -7.42
CA CYS A 147 17.56 16.42 -8.68
C CYS A 147 16.67 16.72 -9.89
N LYS A 148 15.53 16.02 -10.01
CA LYS A 148 14.62 16.12 -11.14
C LYS A 148 13.21 16.49 -10.68
N LYS A 149 12.67 17.59 -11.19
CA LYS A 149 11.34 18.09 -10.80
C LYS A 149 10.16 17.31 -11.39
N THR A 150 10.38 16.43 -12.38
CA THR A 150 9.29 15.71 -13.06
C THR A 150 8.52 14.77 -12.13
N ALA A 151 9.23 13.95 -11.34
CA ALA A 151 8.59 13.03 -10.40
C ALA A 151 7.88 13.80 -9.28
N LEU A 152 8.55 14.80 -8.71
CA LEU A 152 7.99 15.71 -7.70
C LEU A 152 6.69 16.38 -8.19
N GLY A 153 6.69 16.96 -9.39
CA GLY A 153 5.52 17.64 -9.94
C GLY A 153 4.32 16.71 -10.11
N ARG A 154 4.55 15.50 -10.65
CA ARG A 154 3.51 14.48 -10.79
C ARG A 154 2.97 14.01 -9.43
N THR A 155 3.86 13.79 -8.46
CA THR A 155 3.46 13.43 -7.09
C THR A 155 2.62 14.54 -6.46
N ALA A 156 3.07 15.79 -6.55
CA ALA A 156 2.37 16.93 -5.99
C ALA A 156 0.95 17.06 -6.60
N GLU A 157 0.84 16.98 -7.92
CA GLU A 157 -0.45 17.04 -8.61
C GLU A 157 -1.39 15.89 -8.20
N LEU A 158 -0.89 14.66 -8.20
CA LEU A 158 -1.69 13.47 -7.88
C LEU A 158 -2.08 13.39 -6.40
N LEU A 159 -1.30 13.98 -5.50
CA LEU A 159 -1.63 14.04 -4.08
C LEU A 159 -2.37 15.34 -3.69
N GLY A 160 -2.54 16.28 -4.63
CA GLY A 160 -3.17 17.57 -4.38
C GLY A 160 -2.36 18.46 -3.42
N LEU A 161 -1.03 18.41 -3.54
CA LEU A 161 -0.09 19.15 -2.70
C LEU A 161 0.58 20.26 -3.50
N ASP A 162 1.04 21.29 -2.79
CA ASP A 162 1.93 22.28 -3.38
C ASP A 162 3.34 21.68 -3.61
N PRO A 163 3.94 21.78 -4.81
CA PRO A 163 5.26 21.21 -5.09
C PRO A 163 6.39 21.79 -4.24
N GLU A 164 6.32 23.06 -3.84
CA GLU A 164 7.35 23.71 -3.03
C GLU A 164 7.24 23.23 -1.58
N GLN A 165 6.03 23.18 -1.02
CA GLN A 165 5.79 22.61 0.31
C GLN A 165 6.19 21.14 0.39
N LEU A 166 5.89 20.34 -0.65
CA LEU A 166 6.32 18.94 -0.72
C LEU A 166 7.85 18.84 -0.78
N THR A 167 8.52 19.74 -1.51
CA THR A 167 9.99 19.79 -1.56
C THR A 167 10.56 20.09 -0.19
N GLU A 168 10.06 21.12 0.49
CA GLU A 168 10.52 21.53 1.80
C GLU A 168 10.31 20.40 2.82
N ALA A 169 9.12 19.80 2.87
CA ALA A 169 8.80 18.71 3.78
C ALA A 169 9.69 17.46 3.59
N LEU A 170 10.15 17.21 2.37
CA LEU A 170 11.04 16.07 2.06
C LEU A 170 12.52 16.37 2.30
N THR A 171 12.92 17.65 2.30
CA THR A 171 14.34 18.05 2.32
C THR A 171 14.75 18.79 3.58
N HIS A 172 13.80 19.24 4.40
CA HIS A 172 14.04 20.00 5.61
C HIS A 172 13.23 19.43 6.77
N ARG A 173 13.74 19.63 7.99
CA ARG A 173 12.97 19.48 9.23
C ARG A 173 12.70 20.85 9.81
N SER A 174 11.45 21.12 10.15
CA SER A 174 11.05 22.31 10.90
C SER A 174 10.97 21.98 12.40
N MET A 175 11.52 22.86 13.24
CA MET A 175 11.43 22.79 14.69
C MET A 175 11.11 24.16 15.26
N ILE A 176 10.08 24.25 16.11
CA ILE A 176 9.76 25.49 16.81
C ILE A 176 10.60 25.57 18.08
N LEU A 177 11.49 26.56 18.16
CA LEU A 177 12.31 26.83 19.33
C LEU A 177 12.00 28.23 19.85
N ARG A 178 11.46 28.32 21.08
CA ARG A 178 11.10 29.59 21.75
C ARG A 178 10.16 30.50 20.93
N GLY A 179 9.30 29.90 20.09
CA GLY A 179 8.34 30.62 19.26
C GLY A 179 8.84 30.98 17.86
N GLU A 180 10.11 30.73 17.54
CA GLU A 180 10.67 30.88 16.20
C GLU A 180 10.74 29.53 15.49
N GLU A 181 10.41 29.52 14.20
CA GLU A 181 10.53 28.34 13.34
C GLU A 181 11.94 28.23 12.78
N ILE A 182 12.63 27.13 13.10
CA ILE A 182 13.96 26.83 12.60
C ILE A 182 13.85 25.68 11.60
N SER A 183 14.16 26.00 10.33
CA SER A 183 14.26 25.00 9.26
C SER A 183 15.70 24.52 9.12
N THR A 184 15.92 23.20 9.23
CA THR A 184 17.25 22.58 9.08
C THR A 184 17.24 21.63 7.88
N PRO A 185 18.18 21.75 6.92
CA PRO A 185 18.30 20.81 5.82
C PRO A 185 18.58 19.38 6.31
N LEU A 186 17.99 18.40 5.63
CA LEU A 186 18.20 16.97 5.85
C LEU A 186 19.43 16.47 5.07
N SER A 187 19.99 15.33 5.48
CA SER A 187 20.89 14.55 4.62
C SER A 187 20.09 13.82 3.53
N VAL A 188 20.76 13.36 2.47
CA VAL A 188 20.12 12.57 1.40
C VAL A 188 19.47 11.31 1.95
N GLU A 189 20.12 10.62 2.90
CA GLU A 189 19.58 9.44 3.57
C GLU A 189 18.29 9.76 4.33
N GLN A 190 18.29 10.85 5.11
CA GLN A 190 17.10 11.31 5.83
C GLN A 190 15.95 11.69 4.88
N ALA A 191 16.25 12.31 3.73
CA ALA A 191 15.25 12.65 2.74
C ALA A 191 14.64 11.40 2.06
N LEU A 192 15.46 10.37 1.81
CA LEU A 192 14.99 9.07 1.32
C LEU A 192 14.08 8.39 2.35
N ASP A 193 14.47 8.38 3.63
CA ASP A 193 13.65 7.83 4.71
C ASP A 193 12.33 8.60 4.87
N SER A 194 12.35 9.93 4.75
CA SER A 194 11.15 10.77 4.75
C SER A 194 10.22 10.42 3.59
N ARG A 195 10.74 10.35 2.36
CA ARG A 195 9.98 9.95 1.15
C ARG A 195 9.32 8.58 1.34
N ASP A 196 10.10 7.60 1.79
CA ASP A 196 9.62 6.24 1.98
C ASP A 196 8.59 6.14 3.12
N SER A 197 8.78 6.91 4.20
CA SER A 197 7.82 7.00 5.30
C SER A 197 6.47 7.55 4.85
N VAL A 198 6.47 8.57 3.98
CA VAL A 198 5.24 9.12 3.37
C VAL A 198 4.56 8.07 2.50
N ALA A 199 5.32 7.37 1.63
CA ALA A 199 4.77 6.31 0.77
C ALA A 199 4.11 5.19 1.58
N MET A 200 4.78 4.71 2.63
CA MET A 200 4.24 3.69 3.55
C MET A 200 2.99 4.17 4.29
N ALA A 201 2.99 5.42 4.76
CA ALA A 201 1.85 6.00 5.46
C ALA A 201 0.63 6.14 4.55
N LEU A 202 0.80 6.67 3.34
CA LEU A 202 -0.27 6.79 2.35
C LEU A 202 -0.88 5.44 2.01
N TYR A 203 -0.04 4.42 1.75
CA TYR A 203 -0.54 3.08 1.44
C TYR A 203 -1.29 2.46 2.61
N SER A 204 -0.72 2.53 3.82
CA SER A 204 -1.34 1.97 5.03
C SER A 204 -2.68 2.62 5.34
N GLN A 205 -2.79 3.95 5.18
CA GLN A 205 -4.05 4.67 5.38
C GLN A 205 -5.07 4.38 4.29
N CYS A 206 -4.63 4.22 3.04
CA CYS A 206 -5.49 3.77 1.95
C CYS A 206 -6.04 2.37 2.22
N PHE A 207 -5.20 1.42 2.66
CA PHE A 207 -5.62 0.07 3.01
C PHE A 207 -6.65 0.05 4.15
N ALA A 208 -6.36 0.79 5.24
CA ALA A 208 -7.28 0.93 6.37
C ALA A 208 -8.62 1.55 5.93
N TRP A 209 -8.60 2.54 5.03
CA TRP A 209 -9.81 3.14 4.47
C TRP A 209 -10.61 2.16 3.61
N VAL A 210 -9.94 1.36 2.76
CA VAL A 210 -10.60 0.30 1.97
C VAL A 210 -11.29 -0.70 2.90
N ILE A 211 -10.63 -1.13 3.98
CA ILE A 211 -11.24 -2.02 4.98
C ILE A 211 -12.42 -1.34 5.67
N LYS A 212 -12.31 -0.06 6.04
CA LYS A 212 -13.42 0.71 6.62
C LYS A 212 -14.63 0.75 5.69
N LYS A 213 -14.43 0.98 4.39
CA LYS A 213 -15.51 0.97 3.38
C LYS A 213 -16.14 -0.41 3.24
N ILE A 214 -15.33 -1.47 3.20
CA ILE A 214 -15.81 -2.86 3.18
C ILE A 214 -16.67 -3.15 4.42
N ASN A 215 -16.15 -2.85 5.61
CA ASN A 215 -16.85 -3.01 6.88
C ASN A 215 -18.16 -2.22 6.93
N SER A 216 -18.19 -0.99 6.41
CA SER A 216 -19.42 -0.20 6.32
C SER A 216 -20.48 -0.88 5.45
N ARG A 217 -20.07 -1.60 4.41
CA ARG A 217 -20.99 -2.27 3.48
C ARG A 217 -21.54 -3.59 4.02
N ILE A 218 -20.72 -4.35 4.75
CA ILE A 218 -21.10 -5.65 5.34
C ILE A 218 -21.66 -5.51 6.76
N LYS A 219 -21.71 -4.29 7.32
CA LYS A 219 -22.28 -4.03 8.64
C LYS A 219 -23.73 -4.52 8.70
N GLY A 220 -24.01 -5.33 9.70
CA GLY A 220 -25.32 -5.89 9.95
C GLY A 220 -25.68 -5.88 11.42
N LYS A 221 -26.75 -6.61 11.76
CA LYS A 221 -27.13 -6.88 13.15
C LYS A 221 -26.17 -7.91 13.77
N ASP A 222 -26.10 -7.86 15.10
CA ASP A 222 -25.35 -8.80 15.92
C ASP A 222 -26.26 -9.21 17.08
N ASP A 223 -27.29 -10.01 16.77
CA ASP A 223 -28.43 -10.28 17.66
C ASP A 223 -28.50 -11.71 18.21
N PHE A 224 -27.56 -12.59 17.84
CA PHE A 224 -27.54 -13.97 18.30
C PHE A 224 -26.14 -14.56 18.49
N LYS A 225 -25.47 -15.01 17.42
CA LYS A 225 -24.13 -15.62 17.49
C LYS A 225 -23.28 -15.22 16.31
N SER A 226 -21.96 -15.38 16.43
CA SER A 226 -21.02 -15.15 15.35
C SER A 226 -20.09 -16.34 15.11
N ILE A 227 -19.65 -16.50 13.86
CA ILE A 227 -18.54 -17.40 13.49
C ILE A 227 -17.34 -16.53 13.12
N GLY A 228 -16.22 -16.74 13.83
CA GLY A 228 -14.94 -16.10 13.54
C GLY A 228 -14.05 -17.02 12.71
N VAL A 229 -13.49 -16.50 11.62
CA VAL A 229 -12.50 -17.18 10.79
C VAL A 229 -11.23 -16.37 10.83
N LEU A 230 -10.16 -16.97 11.38
CA LEU A 230 -8.84 -16.38 11.42
C LEU A 230 -8.01 -16.86 10.24
N ASP A 231 -7.49 -15.93 9.45
CA ASP A 231 -6.66 -16.14 8.27
C ASP A 231 -5.41 -15.26 8.41
N ILE A 232 -4.34 -15.82 8.96
CA ILE A 232 -3.08 -15.10 9.18
C ILE A 232 -2.04 -15.46 8.10
N PHE A 233 -1.01 -14.62 7.99
CA PHE A 233 0.22 -14.96 7.26
C PHE A 233 0.80 -16.28 7.81
N GLY A 234 1.30 -17.13 6.91
CA GLY A 234 1.93 -18.39 7.29
C GLY A 234 3.30 -18.16 7.94
N PHE A 235 3.84 -19.20 8.57
CA PHE A 235 5.22 -19.19 9.07
C PHE A 235 6.21 -19.03 7.89
N GLU A 236 7.19 -18.14 8.04
CA GLU A 236 8.16 -17.83 6.98
C GLU A 236 9.60 -17.89 7.50
N ASN A 237 10.48 -18.53 6.73
CA ASN A 237 11.90 -18.61 7.04
C ASN A 237 12.74 -18.33 5.78
N PHE A 238 13.04 -17.06 5.52
CA PHE A 238 13.88 -16.60 4.41
C PHE A 238 15.37 -16.61 4.79
N GLU A 239 16.25 -16.47 3.78
CA GLU A 239 17.70 -16.33 4.00
C GLU A 239 18.07 -15.13 4.88
N VAL A 240 17.32 -14.02 4.74
CA VAL A 240 17.47 -12.83 5.58
C VAL A 240 16.14 -12.56 6.29
N LEU A 241 16.13 -12.71 7.61
CA LEU A 241 14.98 -12.40 8.45
C LEU A 241 15.07 -10.97 8.97
N ARG A 242 13.95 -10.23 8.87
CA ARG A 242 13.79 -8.89 9.42
C ARG A 242 12.68 -8.87 10.48
N PHE A 243 12.38 -7.69 11.01
CA PHE A 243 11.35 -7.50 12.04
C PHE A 243 9.97 -7.99 11.57
N GLU A 244 9.70 -7.92 10.27
CA GLU A 244 8.50 -8.45 9.62
C GLU A 244 8.35 -9.96 9.88
N GLN A 245 9.38 -10.77 9.58
CA GLN A 245 9.35 -12.22 9.77
C GLN A 245 9.27 -12.58 11.26
N PHE A 246 9.94 -11.85 12.14
CA PHE A 246 9.80 -12.05 13.59
C PHE A 246 8.34 -11.89 14.03
N SER A 247 7.68 -10.81 13.60
CA SER A 247 6.28 -10.55 13.96
C SER A 247 5.33 -11.60 13.37
N ILE A 248 5.60 -12.04 12.14
CA ILE A 248 4.85 -13.09 11.44
C ILE A 248 4.94 -14.42 12.19
N ASN A 249 6.16 -14.86 12.50
CA ASN A 249 6.42 -16.13 13.16
C ASN A 249 5.95 -16.10 14.62
N TYR A 250 6.07 -14.97 15.32
CA TYR A 250 5.54 -14.82 16.68
C TYR A 250 4.02 -15.03 16.75
N ALA A 251 3.26 -14.49 15.81
CA ALA A 251 1.82 -14.71 15.78
C ALA A 251 1.45 -16.15 15.42
N ASN A 252 2.21 -16.83 14.56
CA ASN A 252 2.05 -18.27 14.31
C ASN A 252 2.33 -19.09 15.58
N GLU A 253 3.40 -18.77 16.31
CA GLU A 253 3.74 -19.42 17.58
C GLU A 253 2.62 -19.25 18.61
N LYS A 254 2.00 -18.05 18.65
CA LYS A 254 0.86 -17.77 19.52
C LYS A 254 -0.42 -18.51 19.13
N LEU A 255 -0.60 -18.83 17.85
CA LEU A 255 -1.75 -19.60 17.36
C LEU A 255 -1.58 -21.10 17.62
N GLN A 256 -0.34 -21.59 17.63
CA GLN A 256 0.00 -22.99 17.88
C GLN A 256 -0.09 -23.39 19.35
N GLN A 257 0.09 -22.43 20.27
CA GLN A 257 0.01 -22.59 21.73
C GLN A 257 -1.41 -22.92 22.21
#